data_AF-A0A1Y4FC02-F1
#
_entry.id   AF-A0A1Y4FC02-F1
#
_cell.length_a   1.000
_cell.length_b   1.000
_cell.length_c   1.000
_cell.angle_alpha   90.00
_cell.angle_beta   90.00
_cell.angle_gamma   90.00
#
_symmetry.space_group_name_H-M   'P 1'
#
loop_
_entity.id
_entity.type
_entity.pdbx_description
1 polymer ?
#
loop_
_entity_poly.entity_id
_entity_poly.type
_entity_poly.pdbx_seq_one_letter_code
_entity_poly.pdbx_strand_id
1 'polypeptide(L)'
;MQNNDNQKTYFIYVRSTGEKVPVTKEQHDSFYKEADRIRHKEQNHGRCMCPYRFIWKCDGDCIGCEYHAAGDITSLDQPLPDGNGTLGDYIPDFSKPMEKVIADRMLLEQLLARLRELDPEADTIIQLWKDHPEGISDRAIARELGRPQKTFADQMKKYRTDLRKITGDK
;
A
#
# COMPACT_ATOMS: atom_id res chain seq x y z
N MET A 1 30.20 -17.54 -49.97
CA MET A 1 30.04 -17.45 -48.50
C MET A 1 28.56 -17.70 -48.22
N GLN A 2 28.23 -18.89 -47.73
CA GLN A 2 26.85 -19.25 -47.39
C GLN A 2 26.51 -18.58 -46.06
N ASN A 3 25.57 -17.62 -46.08
CA ASN A 3 24.99 -17.09 -44.86
C ASN A 3 24.14 -18.19 -44.23
N ASN A 4 24.62 -18.75 -43.11
CA ASN A 4 23.80 -19.58 -42.23
C ASN A 4 22.75 -18.67 -41.58
N ASP A 5 21.67 -18.39 -42.30
CA ASP A 5 20.42 -17.95 -41.68
C ASP A 5 19.96 -19.12 -40.80
N ASN A 6 20.27 -19.01 -39.52
CA ASN A 6 19.87 -19.95 -38.49
C ASN A 6 18.34 -19.86 -38.39
N GLN A 7 17.63 -20.65 -39.21
CA GLN A 7 16.16 -20.68 -39.27
C GLN A 7 15.63 -21.03 -37.88
N LYS A 8 15.21 -20.01 -37.13
CA LYS A 8 14.59 -20.19 -35.81
C LYS A 8 13.32 -21.01 -36.00
N THR A 9 13.32 -22.23 -35.48
CA THR A 9 12.14 -23.08 -35.42
C THR A 9 11.26 -22.61 -34.27
N TYR A 10 10.03 -22.21 -34.58
CA TYR A 10 9.02 -21.82 -33.60
C TYR A 10 8.16 -23.02 -33.23
N PHE A 11 7.83 -23.15 -31.94
CA PHE A 11 7.01 -24.26 -31.45
C PHE A 11 6.13 -23.82 -30.28
N ILE A 12 4.98 -24.47 -30.15
CA ILE A 12 4.13 -24.35 -28.95
C ILE A 12 4.30 -25.63 -28.14
N TYR A 13 4.53 -25.49 -26.84
CA TYR A 13 4.55 -26.63 -25.93
C TYR A 13 3.13 -26.93 -25.45
N VAL A 14 2.67 -28.16 -25.68
CA VAL A 14 1.36 -28.62 -25.23
C VAL A 14 1.56 -29.43 -23.96
N ARG A 15 1.18 -28.87 -22.82
CA ARG A 15 1.42 -29.46 -21.49
C ARG A 15 0.73 -30.81 -21.28
N SER A 16 -0.46 -31.01 -21.85
CA SER A 16 -1.23 -32.25 -21.71
C SER A 16 -0.57 -33.46 -22.38
N THR A 17 0.13 -33.24 -23.50
CA THR A 17 0.85 -34.30 -24.24
C THR A 17 2.37 -34.28 -24.01
N GLY A 18 2.90 -33.16 -23.49
CA GLY A 18 4.34 -32.93 -23.32
C GLY A 18 5.07 -32.67 -24.64
N GLU A 19 4.35 -32.43 -25.73
CA GLU A 19 4.92 -32.31 -27.08
C GLU A 19 5.21 -30.86 -27.48
N LYS A 20 6.15 -30.70 -28.42
CA LYS A 20 6.47 -29.43 -29.06
C LYS A 20 5.93 -29.44 -30.48
N VAL A 21 4.84 -28.71 -30.70
CA VAL A 21 4.20 -28.63 -32.02
C VAL A 21 4.87 -27.50 -32.80
N PRO A 22 5.46 -27.78 -33.98
CA PRO A 22 6.06 -26.74 -34.81
C PRO A 22 4.97 -25.82 -35.39
N VAL A 23 5.19 -24.51 -35.34
CA VAL A 23 4.23 -23.50 -35.79
C VAL A 23 4.92 -22.36 -36.53
N THR A 24 4.12 -21.50 -37.16
CA THR A 24 4.61 -20.21 -37.68
C THR A 24 4.98 -19.26 -36.54
N LYS A 25 5.79 -18.25 -36.84
CA LYS A 25 6.19 -17.23 -35.86
C LYS A 25 4.98 -16.47 -35.33
N GLU A 26 4.04 -16.12 -36.19
CA GLU A 26 2.86 -15.33 -35.86
C GLU A 26 1.96 -16.09 -34.86
N GLN A 27 1.79 -17.40 -35.07
CA GLN A 27 1.06 -18.28 -34.16
C GLN A 27 1.78 -18.41 -32.80
N HIS A 28 3.10 -18.61 -32.82
CA HIS A 28 3.91 -18.67 -31.61
C HIS A 28 3.80 -17.40 -30.77
N ASP A 29 4.03 -16.25 -31.39
CA ASP A 29 4.06 -14.96 -30.71
C ASP A 29 2.66 -14.61 -30.18
N SER A 30 1.60 -14.89 -30.95
CA SER A 30 0.23 -14.66 -30.48
C SER A 30 -0.13 -15.56 -29.28
N PHE A 31 0.29 -16.84 -29.31
CA PHE A 31 0.02 -17.78 -28.22
C PHE A 31 0.73 -17.37 -26.93
N TYR A 32 2.05 -17.17 -26.98
CA TYR A 32 2.81 -16.85 -25.77
C TYR A 32 2.54 -15.44 -25.26
N LYS A 33 2.08 -14.51 -26.09
CA LYS A 33 1.61 -13.20 -25.63
C LYS A 33 0.39 -13.32 -24.71
N GLU A 34 -0.56 -14.20 -25.05
CA GLU A 34 -1.73 -14.42 -24.20
C GLU A 34 -1.37 -15.19 -22.92
N ALA A 35 -0.53 -16.23 -23.04
CA ALA A 35 -0.01 -16.94 -21.88
C ALA A 35 0.79 -16.02 -20.93
N ASP A 36 1.55 -15.08 -21.48
CA ASP A 36 2.28 -14.06 -20.73
C ASP A 36 1.35 -13.08 -20.02
N ARG A 37 0.28 -12.61 -20.69
CA ARG A 37 -0.75 -11.75 -20.09
C ARG A 37 -1.39 -12.42 -18.86
N ILE A 38 -1.79 -13.68 -18.99
CA ILE A 38 -2.41 -14.44 -17.90
C ILE A 38 -1.40 -14.66 -16.77
N ARG A 39 -0.19 -15.10 -17.10
CA ARG A 39 0.85 -15.32 -16.10
C ARG A 39 1.17 -14.06 -15.31
N HIS A 40 1.36 -12.91 -15.95
CA HIS A 40 1.63 -11.65 -15.25
C HIS A 40 0.49 -11.26 -14.31
N LYS A 41 -0.76 -11.44 -14.73
CA LYS A 41 -1.93 -11.23 -13.86
C LYS A 41 -1.84 -12.13 -12.63
N GLU A 42 -1.67 -13.44 -12.82
CA GLU A 42 -1.62 -14.40 -11.72
C GLU A 42 -0.39 -14.19 -10.80
N GLN A 43 0.76 -13.81 -11.35
CA GLN A 43 1.95 -13.44 -10.58
C GLN A 43 1.72 -12.19 -9.73
N ASN A 44 1.05 -11.16 -10.25
CA ASN A 44 0.70 -9.96 -9.49
C ASN A 44 -0.22 -10.27 -8.30
N HIS A 45 -1.08 -11.29 -8.44
CA HIS A 45 -1.95 -11.79 -7.36
C HIS A 45 -1.29 -12.85 -6.48
N GLY A 46 0.00 -13.17 -6.70
CA GLY A 46 0.71 -14.21 -5.95
C GLY A 46 0.21 -15.64 -6.20
N ARG A 47 -0.58 -15.86 -7.25
CA ARG A 47 -1.20 -17.13 -7.62
C ARG A 47 -0.35 -17.98 -8.58
N CYS A 48 0.74 -17.44 -9.10
CA CYS A 48 1.60 -18.15 -10.05
C CYS A 48 3.07 -18.10 -9.61
N MET A 49 3.68 -19.28 -9.49
CA MET A 49 5.10 -19.46 -9.14
C MET A 49 5.91 -20.05 -10.31
N CYS A 50 5.44 -19.89 -11.56
CA CYS A 50 6.12 -20.43 -12.74
C CYS A 50 7.57 -19.90 -12.83
N PRO A 51 8.58 -20.79 -12.85
CA PRO A 51 9.98 -20.36 -12.92
C PRO A 51 10.33 -19.80 -14.30
N TYR A 52 11.05 -18.68 -14.32
CA TYR A 52 11.44 -18.00 -15.56
C TYR A 52 12.17 -18.92 -16.56
N ARG A 53 13.00 -19.86 -16.06
CA ARG A 53 13.73 -20.83 -16.88
C ARG A 53 12.82 -21.76 -17.71
N PHE A 54 11.60 -22.03 -17.26
CA PHE A 54 10.65 -22.92 -17.91
C PHE A 54 9.40 -22.20 -18.42
N ILE A 55 9.50 -20.88 -18.63
CA ILE A 55 8.38 -20.04 -19.07
C ILE A 55 7.81 -20.45 -20.43
N TRP A 56 8.63 -21.06 -21.29
CA TRP A 56 8.24 -21.65 -22.58
C TRP A 56 7.30 -22.86 -22.44
N LYS A 57 7.12 -23.42 -21.24
CA LYS A 57 6.12 -24.47 -20.97
C LYS A 57 4.75 -23.91 -20.62
N CYS A 58 4.65 -22.60 -20.36
CA CYS A 58 3.41 -21.97 -19.93
C CYS A 58 2.47 -21.82 -21.13
N ASP A 59 1.32 -22.48 -21.06
CA ASP A 59 0.22 -22.42 -22.03
C ASP A 59 -0.86 -21.39 -21.66
N GLY A 60 -0.72 -20.72 -20.51
CA GLY A 60 -1.69 -19.76 -20.00
C GLY A 60 -2.88 -20.40 -19.28
N ASP A 61 -2.91 -21.73 -19.14
CA ASP A 61 -3.98 -22.42 -18.41
C ASP A 61 -3.53 -22.77 -16.98
N CYS A 62 -4.02 -21.98 -16.03
CA CYS A 62 -3.70 -22.16 -14.62
C CYS A 62 -4.44 -23.32 -13.96
N ILE A 63 -5.51 -23.84 -14.59
CA ILE A 63 -6.25 -24.99 -14.05
C ILE A 63 -5.35 -26.23 -14.13
N GLY A 64 -5.12 -26.88 -12.98
CA GLY A 64 -4.24 -28.05 -12.89
C GLY A 64 -2.74 -27.75 -13.10
N CYS A 65 -2.35 -26.47 -13.10
CA CYS A 65 -0.93 -26.09 -13.21
C CYS A 65 -0.17 -26.42 -11.92
N GLU A 66 0.96 -27.13 -12.04
CA GLU A 66 1.82 -27.50 -10.91
C GLU A 66 2.42 -26.29 -10.16
N TYR A 67 2.47 -25.13 -10.81
CA TYR A 67 3.00 -23.88 -10.25
C TYR A 67 1.90 -22.90 -9.80
N HIS A 68 0.62 -23.30 -9.84
CA HIS A 68 -0.47 -22.46 -9.35
C HIS A 68 -0.52 -22.51 -7.82
N ALA A 69 -0.61 -21.33 -7.21
CA ALA A 69 -0.72 -21.11 -5.78
C ALA A 69 -2.08 -20.47 -5.47
N ALA A 70 -2.53 -20.58 -4.22
CA ALA A 70 -3.74 -19.88 -3.80
C ALA A 70 -3.58 -18.35 -3.91
N GLY A 71 -2.38 -17.82 -3.65
CA GLY A 71 -2.16 -16.37 -3.63
C GLY A 71 -3.16 -15.67 -2.72
N ASP A 72 -3.85 -14.67 -3.26
CA ASP A 72 -4.88 -13.87 -2.58
C ASP A 72 -6.32 -14.48 -2.59
N ILE A 73 -6.52 -15.73 -3.04
CA ILE A 73 -7.85 -16.39 -2.98
C ILE A 73 -8.10 -17.18 -1.70
N THR A 74 -7.10 -17.27 -0.83
CA THR A 74 -7.22 -17.99 0.45
C THR A 74 -8.22 -17.26 1.33
N SER A 75 -9.31 -17.94 1.71
CA SER A 75 -10.30 -17.35 2.62
C SER A 75 -9.68 -17.14 4.01
N LEU A 76 -9.97 -16.02 4.64
CA LEU A 76 -9.63 -15.81 6.04
C LEU A 76 -10.36 -16.80 6.96
N ASP A 77 -11.55 -17.24 6.55
CA ASP A 77 -12.36 -18.25 7.26
C ASP A 77 -11.87 -19.68 7.03
N GLN A 78 -10.78 -19.89 6.29
CA GLN A 78 -10.23 -21.22 6.06
C GLN A 78 -9.73 -21.80 7.40
N PRO A 79 -10.20 -22.99 7.81
CA PRO A 79 -9.75 -23.61 9.05
C PRO A 79 -8.29 -24.02 8.95
N LEU A 80 -7.57 -23.90 10.05
CA LEU A 80 -6.19 -24.38 10.13
C LEU A 80 -6.12 -25.92 10.15
N PRO A 81 -5.00 -26.52 9.73
CA PRO A 81 -4.84 -27.98 9.68
C PRO A 81 -5.02 -28.69 11.03
N ASP A 82 -4.78 -27.99 12.14
CA ASP A 82 -4.94 -28.49 13.51
C ASP A 82 -6.35 -28.29 14.07
N GLY A 83 -7.23 -27.62 13.33
CA GLY A 83 -8.60 -27.32 13.72
C GLY A 83 -8.74 -26.17 14.74
N ASN A 84 -7.65 -25.52 15.13
CA ASN A 84 -7.68 -24.44 16.12
C ASN A 84 -7.86 -23.07 15.44
N GLY A 85 -9.09 -22.79 15.01
CA GLY A 85 -9.45 -21.50 14.41
C GLY A 85 -9.17 -21.42 12.91
N THR A 86 -9.10 -20.20 12.43
CA THR A 86 -9.04 -19.83 11.01
C THR A 86 -7.78 -19.03 10.70
N LEU A 87 -7.44 -18.89 9.42
CA LEU A 87 -6.31 -18.06 8.99
C LEU A 87 -6.42 -16.61 9.49
N GLY A 88 -7.65 -16.08 9.57
CA GLY A 88 -7.93 -14.74 10.06
C GLY A 88 -7.55 -14.50 11.53
N ASP A 89 -7.66 -15.52 12.39
CA ASP A 89 -7.39 -15.39 13.83
C ASP A 89 -5.92 -15.09 14.15
N TYR A 90 -5.02 -15.35 13.21
CA TYR A 90 -3.57 -15.16 13.35
C TYR A 90 -3.05 -13.93 12.62
N ILE A 91 -3.93 -13.16 11.97
CA ILE A 91 -3.55 -11.88 11.39
C ILE A 91 -3.48 -10.86 12.52
N PRO A 92 -2.31 -10.27 12.79
CA PRO A 92 -2.18 -9.29 13.85
C PRO A 92 -2.97 -8.04 13.50
N ASP A 93 -3.65 -7.47 14.50
CA ASP A 93 -4.24 -6.14 14.38
C ASP A 93 -3.12 -5.09 14.35
N PHE A 94 -3.07 -4.32 13.26
CA PHE A 94 -2.12 -3.21 13.09
C PHE A 94 -2.66 -1.89 13.63
N SER A 95 -3.81 -1.90 14.31
CA SER A 95 -4.34 -0.74 15.02
C SER A 95 -3.34 -0.23 16.07
N LYS A 96 -3.41 1.07 16.37
CA LYS A 96 -2.55 1.65 17.40
C LYS A 96 -2.87 1.02 18.75
N PRO A 97 -1.87 0.62 19.55
CA PRO A 97 -2.12 0.10 20.88
C PRO A 97 -2.81 1.16 21.74
N MET A 98 -3.71 0.73 22.62
CA MET A 98 -4.51 1.63 23.46
C MET A 98 -3.64 2.56 24.31
N GLU A 99 -2.50 2.06 24.79
CA GLU A 99 -1.50 2.85 25.52
C GLU A 99 -1.02 4.07 24.73
N LYS A 100 -0.79 3.89 23.42
CA LYS A 100 -0.39 4.99 22.54
C LYS A 100 -1.54 5.98 22.33
N VAL A 101 -2.78 5.50 22.22
CA VAL A 101 -3.96 6.37 22.12
C VAL A 101 -4.12 7.22 23.38
N ILE A 102 -3.94 6.63 24.56
CA ILE A 102 -3.99 7.33 25.85
C ILE A 102 -2.85 8.34 25.96
N ALA A 103 -1.62 7.97 25.60
CA ALA A 103 -0.47 8.87 25.60
C ALA A 103 -0.66 10.06 24.65
N ASP A 104 -1.09 9.81 23.40
CA ASP A 104 -1.40 10.84 22.40
C ASP A 104 -2.48 11.81 22.94
N ARG A 105 -3.52 11.28 23.60
CA ARG A 105 -4.58 12.09 24.24
C ARG A 105 -4.04 12.96 25.37
N MET A 106 -3.27 12.39 26.30
CA MET A 106 -2.70 13.13 27.43
C MET A 106 -1.78 14.25 26.94
N LEU A 107 -0.95 13.96 25.92
CA LEU A 107 -0.09 14.96 25.30
C LEU A 107 -0.91 16.10 24.67
N LEU A 108 -1.95 15.75 23.92
CA LEU A 108 -2.84 16.75 23.31
C LEU A 108 -3.49 17.65 24.37
N GLU A 109 -4.00 17.07 25.47
CA GLU A 109 -4.59 17.84 26.57
C GLU A 109 -3.58 18.83 27.18
N GLN A 110 -2.32 18.43 27.38
CA GLN A 110 -1.25 19.31 27.86
C GLN A 110 -0.93 20.44 26.88
N LEU A 111 -0.84 20.14 25.58
CA LEU A 111 -0.58 21.13 24.54
C LEU A 111 -1.69 22.19 24.47
N LEU A 112 -2.95 21.76 24.55
CA LEU A 112 -4.11 22.66 24.55
C LEU A 112 -4.16 23.51 25.83
N ALA A 113 -3.87 22.92 26.99
CA ALA A 113 -3.76 23.66 28.24
C ALA A 113 -2.68 24.75 28.15
N ARG A 114 -1.50 24.41 27.62
CA ARG A 114 -0.43 25.40 27.43
C ARG A 114 -0.81 26.48 26.42
N LEU A 115 -1.53 26.14 25.35
CA LEU A 115 -1.99 27.14 24.38
C LEU A 115 -2.94 28.15 25.02
N ARG A 116 -3.85 27.71 25.90
CA ARG A 116 -4.76 28.59 26.65
C ARG A 116 -4.05 29.54 27.61
N GLU A 117 -2.89 29.15 28.14
CA GLU A 117 -2.05 30.06 28.93
C GLU A 117 -1.35 31.11 28.05
N LEU A 118 -1.07 30.78 26.79
CA LEU A 118 -0.30 31.61 25.87
C LEU A 118 -1.18 32.59 25.06
N ASP A 119 -2.42 32.22 24.77
CA ASP A 119 -3.35 33.00 23.96
C ASP A 119 -4.75 33.06 24.59
N PRO A 120 -5.31 34.25 24.88
CA PRO A 120 -6.66 34.40 25.42
C PRO A 120 -7.77 33.91 24.47
N GLU A 121 -7.51 33.81 23.16
CA GLU A 121 -8.45 33.30 22.15
C GLU A 121 -8.11 31.86 21.70
N ALA A 122 -7.35 31.12 22.52
CA ALA A 122 -6.93 29.76 22.21
C ALA A 122 -8.09 28.82 21.86
N ASP A 123 -9.22 28.88 22.56
CA ASP A 123 -10.37 28.01 22.29
C ASP A 123 -10.97 28.27 20.90
N THR A 124 -10.98 29.53 20.44
CA THR A 124 -11.40 29.88 19.08
C THR A 124 -10.43 29.32 18.04
N ILE A 125 -9.11 29.40 18.29
CA ILE A 125 -8.08 28.82 17.42
C ILE A 125 -8.24 27.29 17.35
N ILE A 126 -8.47 26.64 18.49
CA ILE A 126 -8.67 25.19 18.58
C ILE A 126 -9.92 24.77 17.81
N GLN A 127 -11.00 25.54 17.91
CA GLN A 127 -12.22 25.27 17.16
C GLN A 127 -11.98 25.40 15.66
N LEU A 128 -11.26 26.44 15.21
CA LEU A 128 -10.88 26.59 13.81
C LEU A 128 -10.01 25.43 13.29
N TRP A 129 -9.15 24.83 14.10
CA TRP A 129 -8.44 23.61 13.70
C TRP A 129 -9.35 22.38 13.61
N LYS A 130 -10.36 22.28 14.48
CA LYS A 130 -11.34 21.18 14.43
C LYS A 130 -12.25 21.27 13.21
N ASP A 131 -12.65 22.49 12.84
CA ASP A 131 -13.54 22.74 11.71
C ASP A 131 -12.83 22.58 10.35
N HIS A 132 -11.49 22.59 10.35
CA HIS A 132 -10.63 22.44 9.16
C HIS A 132 -9.64 21.27 9.30
N PRO A 133 -10.10 20.00 9.24
CA PRO A 133 -9.24 18.83 9.37
C PRO A 133 -8.19 18.71 8.25
N GLU A 134 -8.45 19.29 7.08
CA GLU A 134 -7.51 19.41 5.95
C GLU A 134 -6.36 20.39 6.21
N GLY A 135 -6.48 21.21 7.26
CA GLY A 135 -5.52 22.22 7.66
C GLY A 135 -5.94 23.63 7.26
N ILE A 136 -5.73 24.58 8.17
CA ILE A 136 -6.01 26.00 7.98
C ILE A 136 -4.73 26.83 8.16
N SER A 137 -4.53 27.83 7.29
CA SER A 137 -3.35 28.71 7.35
C SER A 137 -3.44 29.73 8.49
N ASP A 138 -2.32 30.10 9.09
CA ASP A 138 -2.25 31.16 10.11
C ASP A 138 -2.87 32.49 9.63
N ARG A 139 -2.79 32.79 8.33
CA ARG A 139 -3.43 33.97 7.72
C ARG A 139 -4.95 33.90 7.78
N ALA A 140 -5.53 32.73 7.54
CA ALA A 140 -6.97 32.54 7.59
C ALA A 140 -7.47 32.65 9.04
N ILE A 141 -6.76 32.02 9.99
CA ILE A 141 -7.05 32.14 11.43
C ILE A 141 -6.95 33.61 11.88
N ALA A 142 -5.88 34.32 11.50
CA ALA A 142 -5.72 35.74 11.85
C ALA A 142 -6.86 36.62 11.33
N ARG A 143 -7.36 36.34 10.13
CA ARG A 143 -8.49 37.06 9.54
C ARG A 143 -9.76 36.84 10.36
N GLU A 144 -10.02 35.60 10.76
CA GLU A 144 -11.18 35.24 11.56
C GLU A 144 -11.15 35.90 12.94
N LEU A 145 -9.97 35.94 13.57
CA LEU A 145 -9.75 36.61 14.85
C LEU A 145 -9.66 38.15 14.75
N GLY A 146 -9.73 38.74 13.54
CA GLY A 146 -9.55 40.17 13.33
C GLY A 146 -8.15 40.71 13.69
N ARG A 147 -7.13 39.83 13.76
CA ARG A 147 -5.77 40.17 14.17
C ARG A 147 -4.87 40.51 12.97
N PRO A 148 -3.88 41.42 13.12
CA PRO A 148 -2.90 41.68 12.07
C PRO A 148 -2.12 40.42 11.70
N GLN A 149 -2.20 40.01 10.42
CA GLN A 149 -1.62 38.76 9.92
C GLN A 149 -0.15 38.55 10.32
N LYS A 150 0.71 39.57 10.13
CA LYS A 150 2.14 39.46 10.43
C LYS A 150 2.39 39.20 11.91
N THR A 151 1.72 39.97 12.77
CA THR A 151 1.82 39.85 14.22
C THR A 151 1.35 38.48 14.71
N PHE A 152 0.22 38.01 14.19
CA PHE A 152 -0.32 36.69 14.54
C PHE A 152 0.62 35.56 14.10
N ALA A 153 1.17 35.64 12.89
CA ALA A 153 2.12 34.63 12.40
C ALA A 153 3.39 34.57 13.29
N ASP A 154 3.92 35.71 13.72
CA ASP A 154 5.08 35.74 14.61
C ASP A 154 4.76 35.27 16.03
N GLN A 155 3.55 35.52 16.53
CA GLN A 155 3.04 34.93 17.78
C GLN A 155 2.94 33.41 17.68
N MET A 156 2.32 32.89 16.62
CA MET A 156 2.18 31.45 16.39
C MET A 156 3.53 30.73 16.27
N LYS A 157 4.56 31.38 15.69
CA LYS A 157 5.93 30.85 15.73
C LYS A 157 6.45 30.68 17.16
N LYS A 158 6.22 31.67 18.04
CA LYS A 158 6.63 31.58 19.45
C LYS A 158 5.85 30.49 20.19
N TYR A 159 4.53 30.41 19.98
CA TYR A 159 3.70 29.37 20.57
C TYR A 159 4.17 27.98 20.16
N ARG A 160 4.44 27.75 18.87
CA ARG A 160 4.98 26.47 18.39
C ARG A 160 6.33 26.13 19.03
N THR A 161 7.22 27.11 19.20
CA THR A 161 8.49 26.90 19.91
C THR A 161 8.28 26.49 21.36
N ASP A 162 7.32 27.10 22.06
CA ASP A 162 7.03 26.74 23.45
C ASP A 162 6.34 25.37 23.56
N LEU A 163 5.43 25.05 22.65
CA LEU A 163 4.73 23.77 22.62
C LEU A 163 5.69 22.60 22.30
N ARG A 164 6.69 22.80 21.43
CA ARG A 164 7.73 21.77 21.16
C ARG A 164 8.53 21.37 22.39
N LYS A 165 8.70 22.27 23.37
CA LYS A 165 9.38 21.93 24.63
C LYS A 165 8.61 20.88 25.43
N ILE A 166 7.29 20.80 25.24
CA ILE A 166 6.42 19.81 25.89
C ILE A 166 6.51 18.46 25.17
N THR A 167 6.65 18.44 23.84
CA THR A 167 6.76 17.20 23.07
C THR A 167 8.10 16.49 23.23
N GLY A 168 9.09 17.16 23.84
CA GLY A 168 10.44 16.62 24.06
C GLY A 168 11.35 16.75 22.83
N ASP A 169 10.86 17.34 21.75
CA ASP A 169 11.65 17.62 20.53
C ASP A 169 12.49 18.89 20.74
N LYS A 170 13.81 18.74 20.88
CA LYS A 170 14.78 19.84 20.84
C LYS A 170 15.28 20.07 19.42
#